data_AF-F8SM00-F1
#
_entry.id   AF-F8SM00-F1
#
_cell.length_a   1.000
_cell.length_b   1.000
_cell.length_c   1.000
_cell.angle_alpha   90.00
_cell.angle_beta   90.00
_cell.angle_gamma   90.00
#
_symmetry.space_group_name_H-M   'P 1'
#
loop_
_entity.id
_entity.type
_entity.pdbx_description
1 polymer ?
#
loop_
_entity_poly.entity_id
_entity_poly.type
_entity_poly.pdbx_seq_one_letter_code
_entity_poly.pdbx_strand_id
1 'polypeptide(L)'
;YYQQESAKLRQQIQTIQNSNRNLMGDSLSALSVKELKQVENRLEKAISRIRSKKHELLLAEIENMQKREIELDNENIYLRTKVAEVERFQQQHHQMVSGSEINAMEALAARNYFGHSIMTAGSGSGNGGSYSDPDKKILHLG
;
A
#
# COMPACT_ATOMS: atom_id res chain seq x y z
N TYR A 1 -19.94 57.12 -30.31
CA TYR A 1 -20.36 55.83 -29.74
C TYR A 1 -19.15 55.05 -29.19
N TYR A 2 -18.27 54.48 -30.03
CA TYR A 2 -17.16 53.63 -29.57
C TYR A 2 -16.15 54.30 -28.64
N GLN A 3 -15.88 55.60 -28.81
CA GLN A 3 -15.00 56.32 -27.87
C GLN A 3 -15.59 56.36 -26.45
N GLN A 4 -16.89 56.61 -26.32
CA GLN A 4 -17.58 56.65 -25.03
C GLN A 4 -17.61 55.27 -24.36
N GLU A 5 -17.90 54.23 -25.15
CA GLU A 5 -17.88 52.85 -24.68
C GLU A 5 -16.48 52.43 -24.19
N SER A 6 -15.45 52.77 -24.97
CA SER A 6 -14.07 52.50 -24.59
C SER A 6 -13.65 53.24 -23.31
N ALA A 7 -14.12 54.47 -23.10
CA ALA A 7 -13.85 55.24 -21.89
C ALA A 7 -14.50 54.60 -20.66
N LYS A 8 -15.75 54.13 -20.81
CA LYS A 8 -16.47 53.40 -19.76
C LYS A 8 -15.75 52.11 -19.37
N LEU A 9 -15.29 51.32 -20.36
CA LEU A 9 -14.54 50.10 -20.10
C LEU A 9 -13.21 50.38 -19.39
N ARG A 10 -12.45 51.40 -19.82
CA ARG A 10 -11.21 51.82 -19.14
C ARG A 10 -11.46 52.19 -17.68
N GLN A 11 -12.53 52.92 -17.39
CA GLN A 11 -12.90 53.28 -16.02
C GLN A 11 -13.25 52.04 -15.17
N GLN A 12 -13.98 51.07 -15.75
CA GLN A 12 -14.30 49.81 -15.07
C GLN A 12 -13.04 49.01 -14.75
N ILE A 13 -12.12 48.88 -15.71
CA ILE A 13 -10.83 48.21 -15.51
C ILE A 13 -10.07 48.87 -14.37
N GLN A 14 -9.94 50.20 -14.38
CA GLN A 14 -9.24 50.94 -13.34
C GLN A 14 -9.88 50.71 -11.96
N THR A 15 -11.21 50.70 -11.90
CA THR A 15 -11.95 50.46 -10.65
C THR A 15 -11.68 49.06 -10.11
N ILE A 16 -11.71 48.04 -10.97
CA ILE A 16 -11.42 46.65 -10.58
C ILE A 16 -9.97 46.50 -10.13
N GLN A 17 -9.01 47.08 -10.86
CA GLN A 17 -7.59 47.03 -10.50
C GLN A 17 -7.31 47.71 -9.16
N ASN A 18 -7.94 48.84 -8.88
CA ASN A 18 -7.84 49.51 -7.57
C ASN A 18 -8.45 48.64 -6.46
N SER A 19 -9.61 48.05 -6.71
CA SER A 19 -10.26 47.13 -5.76
C SER A 19 -9.36 45.92 -5.44
N ASN A 20 -8.73 45.33 -6.46
CA ASN A 20 -7.80 44.21 -6.26
C ASN A 20 -6.57 44.60 -5.44
N ARG A 21 -5.97 45.77 -5.71
CA ARG A 21 -4.85 46.30 -4.91
C ARG A 21 -5.23 46.42 -3.43
N ASN A 22 -6.38 47.03 -3.16
CA ASN A 22 -6.86 47.20 -1.78
C ASN A 22 -7.10 45.84 -1.11
N LEU A 23 -7.66 44.85 -1.82
CA LEU A 23 -7.85 43.49 -1.31
C LEU A 23 -6.51 42.77 -1.04
N MET A 24 -5.45 43.10 -1.77
CA MET A 24 -4.09 42.59 -1.54
C MET A 24 -3.36 43.34 -0.42
N GLY A 25 -3.96 44.39 0.14
CA GLY A 25 -3.36 45.19 1.21
C GLY A 25 -2.55 46.39 0.72
N ASP A 26 -2.59 46.71 -0.57
CA ASP A 26 -1.88 47.86 -1.15
C ASP A 26 -2.72 49.14 -1.08
N SER A 27 -2.04 50.30 -1.09
CA SER A 27 -2.66 51.64 -1.18
C SER A 27 -3.76 51.93 -0.14
N LEU A 28 -3.73 51.24 1.00
CA LEU A 28 -4.75 51.36 2.05
C LEU A 28 -4.78 52.72 2.74
N SER A 29 -3.65 53.45 2.76
CA SER A 29 -3.55 54.78 3.37
C SER A 29 -4.43 55.85 2.69
N ALA A 30 -4.84 55.61 1.44
CA ALA A 30 -5.75 56.49 0.72
C ALA A 30 -7.24 56.23 1.01
N LEU A 31 -7.55 55.18 1.78
CA LEU A 31 -8.93 54.78 2.09
C LEU A 31 -9.42 55.41 3.38
N SER A 32 -10.71 55.76 3.39
CA SER A 32 -11.39 56.12 4.63
C SER A 32 -11.57 54.90 5.55
N VAL A 33 -11.82 55.16 6.83
CA VAL A 33 -12.13 54.10 7.83
C VAL A 33 -13.31 53.23 7.37
N LYS A 34 -14.32 53.83 6.73
CA LYS A 34 -15.48 53.11 6.20
C LYS A 34 -15.09 52.15 5.08
N GLU A 35 -14.23 52.57 4.16
CA GLU A 35 -13.76 51.74 3.05
C GLU A 35 -12.82 50.64 3.53
N LEU A 36 -11.93 50.93 4.49
CA LEU A 36 -11.09 49.91 5.14
C LEU A 36 -11.95 48.82 5.78
N LYS A 37 -12.99 49.19 6.53
CA LYS A 37 -13.93 48.24 7.13
C LYS A 37 -14.66 47.41 6.07
N GLN A 38 -14.95 47.96 4.90
CA GLN A 38 -15.53 47.19 3.79
C GLN A 38 -14.54 46.17 3.21
N VAL A 39 -13.27 46.55 3.03
CA VAL A 39 -12.21 45.65 2.57
C VAL A 39 -12.02 44.50 3.56
N GLU A 40 -11.89 44.81 4.85
CA GLU A 40 -11.78 43.84 5.93
C GLU A 40 -12.95 42.84 5.92
N ASN A 41 -14.19 43.32 5.91
CA ASN A 41 -15.38 42.47 5.87
C ASN A 41 -15.43 41.55 4.63
N ARG A 42 -14.96 42.04 3.47
CA ARG A 42 -14.90 41.23 2.25
C ARG A 42 -13.87 40.12 2.38
N LEU A 43 -12.69 40.44 2.91
CA LEU A 43 -11.62 39.47 3.14
C LEU A 43 -12.02 38.43 4.17
N GLU A 44 -12.60 38.84 5.30
CA GLU A 44 -13.05 37.93 6.36
C GLU A 44 -14.08 36.92 5.84
N LYS A 45 -15.10 37.38 5.11
CA LYS A 45 -16.10 36.51 4.49
C LYS A 45 -15.49 35.54 3.47
N ALA A 46 -14.58 36.03 2.62
CA ALA A 46 -13.92 35.20 1.62
C ALA A 46 -13.03 34.12 2.27
N ILE A 47 -12.23 34.51 3.26
CA ILE A 47 -11.37 33.60 4.03
C ILE A 47 -12.21 32.54 4.74
N SER A 48 -13.31 32.94 5.38
CA SER A 48 -14.23 32.02 6.03
C SER A 48 -14.77 30.97 5.04
N ARG A 49 -15.25 31.41 3.87
CA ARG A 49 -15.71 30.50 2.80
C ARG A 49 -14.62 29.55 2.31
N ILE A 50 -13.40 30.06 2.08
CA ILE A 50 -12.26 29.25 1.63
C ILE A 50 -11.92 28.19 2.68
N ARG A 51 -11.87 28.57 3.96
CA ARG A 51 -11.59 27.65 5.07
C ARG A 51 -12.65 26.57 5.19
N SER A 52 -13.94 26.94 5.17
CA SER A 52 -15.04 25.97 5.18
C SER A 52 -14.95 25.01 4.00
N LYS A 53 -14.70 25.52 2.78
CA LYS A 53 -14.59 24.65 1.61
C LYS A 53 -13.39 23.71 1.69
N LYS A 54 -12.24 24.21 2.15
CA LYS A 54 -11.05 23.38 2.37
C LYS A 54 -11.32 22.29 3.41
N HIS A 55 -12.03 22.62 4.48
CA HIS A 55 -12.40 21.66 5.52
C HIS A 55 -13.30 20.56 4.98
N GLU A 56 -14.37 20.90 4.24
CA GLU A 56 -15.25 19.93 3.58
C GLU A 56 -14.47 18.98 2.67
N LEU A 57 -13.58 19.52 1.82
CA LEU A 57 -12.78 18.71 0.90
C LEU A 57 -11.81 17.78 1.63
N LEU A 58 -11.17 18.26 2.71
CA LEU A 58 -10.28 17.44 3.53
C LEU A 58 -11.04 16.29 4.20
N LEU A 59 -12.25 16.54 4.72
CA LEU A 59 -13.08 15.49 5.31
C LEU A 59 -13.47 14.43 4.27
N ALA A 60 -13.89 14.85 3.08
CA ALA A 60 -14.23 13.93 1.99
C ALA A 60 -13.02 13.09 1.56
N GLU A 61 -11.82 13.69 1.51
CA GLU A 61 -10.59 12.98 1.17
C GLU A 61 -10.19 11.96 2.26
N ILE A 62 -10.34 12.32 3.54
CA ILE A 62 -10.11 11.39 4.66
C ILE A 62 -11.06 10.19 4.56
N GLU A 63 -12.36 10.43 4.33
CA GLU A 63 -13.36 9.37 4.18
C GLU A 63 -13.03 8.43 3.01
N ASN A 64 -12.62 9.00 1.88
CA ASN A 64 -12.21 8.23 0.71
C ASN A 64 -10.98 7.35 1.00
N MET A 65 -9.97 7.91 1.67
CA MET A 65 -8.78 7.15 2.07
C MET A 65 -9.11 6.02 3.05
N GLN A 66 -9.95 6.26 4.05
CA GLN A 66 -10.39 5.24 5.02
C GLN A 66 -11.16 4.10 4.34
N LYS A 67 -12.05 4.42 3.39
CA LYS A 67 -12.74 3.40 2.60
C LYS A 67 -11.74 2.57 1.79
N ARG A 68 -10.75 3.22 1.16
CA ARG A 68 -9.73 2.53 0.37
C ARG A 68 -8.85 1.63 1.22
N GLU A 69 -8.49 2.06 2.43
CA GLU A 69 -7.77 1.24 3.42
C GLU A 69 -8.54 -0.05 3.72
N ILE A 70 -9.83 0.05 4.05
CA ILE A 70 -10.68 -1.12 4.32
C ILE A 70 -10.76 -2.06 3.11
N GLU A 71 -10.92 -1.52 1.90
CA GLU A 71 -10.96 -2.33 0.67
C GLU A 71 -9.64 -3.09 0.46
N LEU A 72 -8.51 -2.43 0.65
CA LEU A 72 -7.18 -3.03 0.53
C LEU A 72 -6.92 -4.10 1.59
N ASP A 73 -7.33 -3.87 2.83
CA ASP A 73 -7.20 -4.84 3.91
C ASP A 73 -8.03 -6.09 3.62
N ASN A 74 -9.27 -5.92 3.14
CA ASN A 74 -10.12 -7.03 2.74
C ASN A 74 -9.49 -7.84 1.59
N GLU A 75 -8.96 -7.16 0.58
CA GLU A 75 -8.25 -7.80 -0.53
C GLU A 75 -6.99 -8.54 -0.04
N ASN A 76 -6.24 -7.94 0.88
CA ASN A 76 -5.04 -8.53 1.46
C ASN A 76 -5.34 -9.82 2.23
N ILE A 77 -6.38 -9.79 3.07
CA ILE A 77 -6.87 -10.96 3.82
C ILE A 77 -7.32 -12.07 2.87
N TYR A 78 -8.07 -11.72 1.83
CA TYR A 78 -8.51 -12.68 0.81
C TYR A 78 -7.32 -13.37 0.13
N LEU A 79 -6.33 -12.58 -0.32
CA LEU A 79 -5.14 -13.11 -0.98
C LEU A 79 -4.31 -13.99 -0.04
N ARG A 80 -4.11 -13.58 1.22
CA ARG A 80 -3.40 -14.40 2.22
C ARG A 80 -4.10 -15.74 2.47
N THR A 81 -5.43 -15.72 2.52
CA THR A 81 -6.22 -16.94 2.67
C THR A 81 -6.03 -17.87 1.47
N LYS A 82 -6.07 -17.31 0.24
CA LYS A 82 -5.84 -18.07 -0.99
C LYS A 82 -4.43 -18.66 -1.06
N VAL A 83 -3.41 -17.91 -0.66
CA VAL A 83 -2.03 -18.42 -0.58
C VAL A 83 -1.94 -19.59 0.40
N ALA A 84 -2.49 -19.45 1.61
CA ALA A 84 -2.48 -20.51 2.62
C ALA A 84 -3.26 -21.77 2.18
N GLU A 85 -4.33 -21.62 1.38
CA GLU A 85 -5.05 -22.75 0.77
C GLU A 85 -4.15 -23.48 -0.23
N VAL A 86 -3.50 -22.77 -1.16
CA VAL A 86 -2.62 -23.34 -2.17
C VAL A 86 -1.42 -24.06 -1.54
N GLU A 87 -0.79 -23.46 -0.53
CA GLU A 87 0.32 -24.07 0.20
C GLU A 87 -0.10 -25.37 0.89
N ARG A 88 -1.31 -25.42 1.48
CA ARG A 88 -1.86 -26.65 2.06
C ARG A 88 -2.11 -27.73 1.01
N PHE A 89 -2.68 -27.38 -0.15
CA PHE A 89 -2.86 -28.34 -1.23
C PHE A 89 -1.53 -28.89 -1.75
N GLN A 90 -0.51 -28.04 -1.90
CA GLN A 90 0.83 -28.47 -2.32
C GLN A 90 1.48 -29.41 -1.29
N GLN A 91 1.38 -29.09 0.00
CA GLN A 91 1.89 -29.96 1.07
C GLN A 91 1.17 -31.31 1.12
N GLN A 92 -0.16 -31.32 1.00
CA GLN A 92 -0.94 -32.55 0.94
C GLN A 92 -0.60 -33.40 -0.29
N HIS A 93 -0.48 -32.77 -1.46
CA HIS A 93 -0.09 -33.45 -2.69
C HIS A 93 1.32 -34.05 -2.58
N HIS A 94 2.29 -33.31 -2.03
CA HIS A 94 3.64 -33.82 -1.80
C HIS A 94 3.66 -34.99 -0.83
N GLN A 95 2.88 -34.93 0.27
CA GLN A 95 2.77 -36.04 1.22
C GLN A 95 2.12 -37.30 0.60
N MET A 96 1.08 -37.14 -0.22
CA MET A 96 0.45 -38.30 -0.90
C MET A 96 1.36 -38.93 -1.95
N VAL A 97 2.07 -38.13 -2.76
CA VAL A 97 3.01 -38.63 -3.76
C VAL A 97 4.20 -39.31 -3.08
N SER A 98 4.84 -38.64 -2.12
CA SER A 98 5.98 -39.19 -1.39
C SER A 98 5.60 -40.46 -0.59
N GLY A 99 4.42 -40.49 0.04
CA GLY A 99 3.94 -41.69 0.73
C GLY A 99 3.70 -42.86 -0.23
N SER A 100 3.20 -42.58 -1.44
CA SER A 100 3.02 -43.62 -2.47
C SER A 100 4.36 -44.15 -2.99
N GLU A 101 5.35 -43.27 -3.17
CA GLU A 101 6.72 -43.63 -3.57
C GLU A 101 7.43 -44.45 -2.48
N ILE A 102 7.30 -44.06 -1.21
CA ILE A 102 7.85 -44.79 -0.06
C ILE A 102 7.25 -46.20 0.02
N ASN A 103 5.91 -46.30 -0.09
CA ASN A 103 5.21 -47.59 -0.08
C ASN A 103 5.65 -48.49 -1.25
N ALA A 104 5.83 -47.92 -2.44
CA ALA A 104 6.31 -48.65 -3.62
C ALA A 104 7.77 -49.13 -3.44
N MET A 105 8.65 -48.30 -2.89
CA MET A 105 10.02 -48.68 -2.53
C MET A 105 10.05 -49.81 -1.49
N GLU A 106 9.22 -49.73 -0.45
CA GLU A 106 9.13 -50.76 0.59
C GLU A 106 8.63 -52.09 0.00
N ALA A 107 7.63 -52.06 -0.88
CA ALA A 107 7.14 -53.25 -1.57
C ALA A 107 8.22 -53.89 -2.48
N LEU A 108 9.01 -53.06 -3.18
CA LEU A 108 10.13 -53.54 -4.01
C LEU A 108 11.26 -54.13 -3.14
N ALA A 109 11.60 -53.50 -2.02
CA ALA A 109 12.61 -53.98 -1.09
C ALA A 109 12.20 -55.32 -0.44
N ALA A 110 10.95 -55.44 0.00
CA ALA A 110 10.39 -56.68 0.55
C ALA A 110 10.45 -57.83 -0.48
N ARG A 111 10.16 -57.54 -1.76
CA ARG A 111 10.26 -58.53 -2.84
C ARG A 111 11.70 -58.99 -3.12
N ASN A 112 12.69 -58.12 -2.92
CA ASN A 112 14.10 -58.47 -3.07
C ASN A 112 14.67 -59.22 -1.84
N TYR A 113 14.14 -58.96 -0.64
CA TYR A 113 14.59 -59.61 0.60
C TYR A 113 14.35 -61.12 0.63
N PHE A 114 13.30 -61.61 -0.03
CA PHE A 114 13.05 -63.05 -0.16
C PHE A 114 13.80 -63.71 -1.34
N GLY A 115 14.51 -62.95 -2.17
CA GLY A 115 15.17 -63.43 -3.39
C GLY A 115 16.68 -63.72 -3.28
N HIS A 116 17.35 -63.34 -2.19
CA HIS A 116 18.81 -63.52 -2.05
C HIS A 116 19.19 -64.47 -0.90
N SER A 117 18.81 -65.74 -1.04
CA SER A 117 19.54 -66.86 -0.41
C SER A 117 20.28 -67.62 -1.50
N ILE A 118 21.38 -67.03 -1.99
CA ILE A 118 22.40 -67.79 -2.73
C ILE A 118 23.74 -67.56 -2.00
N MET A 119 24.01 -68.48 -1.07
CA MET A 119 25.32 -68.97 -0.64
C MET A 119 26.50 -68.00 -0.79
N THR A 120 26.89 -67.36 0.31
CA THR A 120 28.30 -66.94 0.47
C THR A 120 28.68 -66.95 1.95
N ALA A 121 29.31 -68.05 2.34
CA ALA A 121 30.11 -68.15 3.54
C ALA A 121 31.25 -67.12 3.47
N GLY A 122 31.47 -66.36 4.55
CA GLY A 122 32.54 -65.36 4.58
C GLY A 122 32.57 -64.61 5.90
N SER A 123 33.22 -65.23 6.87
CA SER A 123 33.65 -64.68 8.14
C SER A 123 34.34 -63.30 8.04
N GLY A 124 34.02 -62.42 8.99
CA GLY A 124 35.05 -61.61 9.66
C GLY A 124 34.96 -60.10 9.51
N SER A 125 34.73 -59.45 10.66
CA SER A 125 35.42 -58.24 11.15
C SER A 125 35.22 -56.90 10.43
N GLY A 126 34.92 -55.84 11.17
CA GLY A 126 35.29 -54.49 10.71
C GLY A 126 34.45 -53.33 11.23
N ASN A 127 34.94 -52.75 12.31
CA ASN A 127 34.72 -51.40 12.86
C ASN A 127 34.58 -50.23 11.86
N GLY A 128 33.90 -49.15 12.28
CA GLY A 128 34.02 -47.78 11.76
C GLY A 128 32.71 -47.24 11.18
N GLY A 129 32.25 -46.01 11.42
CA GLY A 129 32.79 -44.87 12.14
C GLY A 129 31.73 -43.75 12.15
N SER A 130 31.88 -42.83 13.09
CA SER A 130 31.07 -41.63 13.29
C SER A 130 31.01 -40.72 12.06
N TYR A 131 29.85 -40.09 11.81
CA TYR A 131 29.79 -38.75 11.21
C TYR A 131 28.72 -37.92 11.90
N SER A 132 29.20 -36.87 12.56
CA SER A 132 28.46 -35.68 12.95
C SER A 132 28.72 -34.64 11.88
N ASP A 133 27.70 -33.94 11.38
CA ASP A 133 27.90 -32.55 10.94
C ASP A 133 26.62 -31.71 11.10
N PRO A 134 26.72 -30.45 11.59
CA PRO A 134 25.61 -29.58 11.94
C PRO A 134 25.46 -28.44 10.93
N ASP A 135 24.24 -28.18 10.47
CA ASP A 135 23.98 -26.95 9.70
C ASP A 135 22.94 -26.07 10.41
N LYS A 136 23.47 -25.25 11.32
CA LYS A 136 22.80 -24.06 11.85
C LYS A 136 22.96 -22.93 10.84
N LYS A 137 21.86 -22.39 10.30
CA LYS A 137 21.85 -21.05 9.72
C LYS A 137 21.12 -20.08 10.65
N ILE A 138 21.89 -19.31 11.41
CA ILE A 138 21.44 -18.12 12.12
C ILE A 138 21.47 -16.97 11.11
N LEU A 139 20.31 -16.39 10.82
CA LEU A 139 20.20 -15.12 10.08
C LEU A 139 20.26 -13.98 11.09
N HIS A 140 21.26 -13.11 10.97
CA HIS A 140 21.34 -11.84 11.70
C HIS A 140 20.94 -10.72 10.73
N LEU A 141 19.85 -10.01 11.04
CA LEU A 141 19.47 -8.78 10.37
C LEU A 141 20.18 -7.61 11.05
N GLY A 142 21.00 -6.90 10.29
CA GLY A 142 21.50 -5.56 10.57
C GLY A 142 21.25 -4.70 9.33
#